data_AF-A0A931CNA1-F1
#
_entry.id   AF-A0A931CNA1-F1
#
_cell.length_a   1.000
_cell.length_b   1.000
_cell.length_c   1.000
_cell.angle_alpha   90.00
_cell.angle_beta   90.00
_cell.angle_gamma   90.00
#
_symmetry.space_group_name_H-M   'P 1'
#
loop_
_entity.id
_entity.type
_entity.pdbx_description
1 polymer ?
#
loop_
_entity_poly.entity_id
_entity_poly.type
_entity_poly.pdbx_seq_one_letter_code
_entity_poly.pdbx_strand_id
1 'polypeptide(L)'
;MSKTGTVSLHSNSYEVDPLLAGTTVELVYGPFDLDGDITVNNHQGNPAGTAKPVNIGRHVHAKVTNAVKDNDTAANISTGINYLDFVATRHRQSLTAAPISFADIHEQNTSIGTEPKDDFQ
;
A
#
# COMPACT_ATOMS: atom_id res chain seq x y z
N MET A 1 33.02 -7.16 22.60
CA MET A 1 32.24 -7.74 21.48
C MET A 1 30.77 -7.61 21.84
N SER A 2 29.96 -6.93 21.01
CA SER A 2 28.51 -6.81 21.26
C SER A 2 27.87 -8.17 20.96
N LYS A 3 27.16 -8.75 21.93
CA LYS A 3 26.53 -10.07 21.80
C LYS A 3 25.14 -9.88 21.20
N THR A 4 25.04 -9.77 19.89
CA THR A 4 23.75 -9.57 19.21
C THR A 4 22.90 -10.84 19.29
N GLY A 5 21.63 -10.72 19.67
CA GLY A 5 20.66 -11.80 19.56
C GLY A 5 20.08 -11.83 18.16
N THR A 6 20.30 -12.91 17.40
CA THR A 6 19.73 -13.07 16.06
C THR A 6 18.82 -14.30 16.04
N VAL A 7 17.65 -14.15 15.45
CA VAL A 7 16.65 -15.22 15.29
C VAL A 7 16.27 -15.37 13.83
N SER A 8 15.95 -16.59 13.40
CA SER A 8 15.54 -16.89 12.03
C SER A 8 14.05 -17.23 11.98
N LEU A 9 13.34 -16.65 11.02
CA LEU A 9 11.91 -16.87 10.78
C LEU A 9 11.66 -16.87 9.26
N HIS A 10 11.07 -17.93 8.71
CA HIS A 10 10.78 -18.05 7.26
C HIS A 10 11.98 -17.79 6.34
N SER A 11 13.18 -18.21 6.72
CA SER A 11 14.46 -17.91 6.03
C SER A 11 14.91 -16.45 6.08
N ASN A 12 14.15 -15.59 6.76
CA ASN A 12 14.56 -14.25 7.11
C ASN A 12 15.31 -14.27 8.45
N SER A 13 16.17 -13.28 8.66
CA SER A 13 16.92 -13.09 9.90
C SER A 13 16.53 -11.78 10.54
N TYR A 14 16.23 -11.83 11.84
CA TYR A 14 15.85 -10.67 12.63
C TYR A 14 16.79 -10.50 13.82
N GLU A 15 17.11 -9.25 14.12
CA GLU A 15 17.84 -8.84 15.32
C GLU A 15 16.85 -8.57 16.45
N VAL A 16 17.13 -9.18 17.60
CA VAL A 16 16.38 -8.99 18.85
C VAL A 16 17.30 -8.39 19.91
N ASP A 17 16.72 -7.97 21.02
CA ASP A 17 17.49 -7.44 22.14
C ASP A 17 18.60 -8.44 22.57
N PRO A 18 19.88 -8.01 22.63
CA PRO A 18 20.99 -8.77 23.19
C PRO A 18 20.71 -9.45 24.55
N LEU A 19 19.87 -8.87 25.39
CA LEU A 19 19.48 -9.43 26.70
C LEU A 19 18.68 -10.73 26.57
N LEU A 20 18.04 -10.95 25.41
CA LEU A 20 17.30 -12.16 25.07
C LEU A 20 18.19 -13.21 24.39
N ALA A 21 19.49 -12.94 24.19
CA ALA A 21 20.39 -13.88 23.56
C ALA A 21 20.60 -15.13 24.42
N GLY A 22 20.18 -16.29 23.91
CA GLY A 22 20.28 -17.59 24.59
C GLY A 22 19.03 -18.00 25.37
N THR A 23 17.93 -17.24 25.25
CA THR A 23 16.61 -17.62 25.77
C THR A 23 15.64 -17.92 24.64
N THR A 24 14.61 -18.71 24.94
CA THR A 24 13.52 -18.97 23.99
C THR A 24 12.57 -17.78 23.98
N VAL A 25 12.25 -17.29 22.79
CA VAL A 25 11.34 -16.17 22.55
C VAL A 25 10.27 -16.57 21.55
N GLU A 26 9.10 -15.94 21.65
CA GLU A 26 8.00 -16.10 20.70
C GLU A 26 7.98 -14.89 19.76
N LEU A 27 7.79 -15.14 18.47
CA LEU A 27 7.72 -14.11 17.44
C LEU A 27 6.27 -14.03 16.93
N VAL A 28 5.62 -12.90 17.17
CA VAL A 28 4.27 -12.62 16.65
C VAL A 28 4.40 -11.74 15.42
N TYR A 29 3.90 -12.24 14.30
CA TYR A 29 3.99 -11.59 12.99
C TYR A 29 2.71 -11.84 12.17
N GLY A 30 2.45 -10.97 11.20
CA GLY A 30 1.42 -11.18 10.19
C GLY A 30 1.95 -12.06 9.06
N PRO A 31 1.22 -13.09 8.59
CA PRO A 31 1.72 -14.02 7.58
C PRO A 31 2.02 -13.36 6.22
N PHE A 32 1.44 -12.19 5.94
CA PHE A 32 1.63 -11.45 4.68
C PHE A 32 2.56 -10.24 4.83
N ASP A 33 2.97 -9.92 6.05
CA ASP A 33 3.80 -8.76 6.36
C ASP A 33 4.96 -9.18 7.27
N LEU A 34 6.03 -9.65 6.63
CA LEU A 34 7.28 -10.05 7.27
C LEU A 34 8.28 -8.89 7.36
N ASP A 35 7.96 -7.74 6.73
CA ASP A 35 8.77 -6.53 6.72
C ASP A 35 8.32 -5.54 7.81
N GLY A 36 7.07 -5.66 8.28
CA GLY A 36 6.48 -4.87 9.34
C GLY A 36 6.95 -5.22 10.76
N ASP A 37 6.22 -4.69 11.75
CA ASP A 37 6.57 -4.82 13.16
C ASP A 37 6.37 -6.25 13.68
N ILE A 38 7.48 -6.97 13.86
CA ILE A 38 7.47 -8.29 14.49
C ILE A 38 7.67 -8.13 16.00
N THR A 39 6.64 -8.49 16.76
CA THR A 39 6.70 -8.41 18.23
C THR A 39 7.41 -9.64 18.79
N VAL A 40 8.35 -9.39 19.70
CA VAL A 40 9.08 -10.43 20.43
C VAL A 40 8.46 -10.53 21.82
N ASN A 41 7.93 -11.70 22.16
CA ASN A 41 7.50 -12.04 23.50
C ASN A 41 8.51 -12.97 24.16
N ASN A 42 8.63 -12.87 25.48
CA ASN A 42 9.36 -13.87 26.23
C ASN A 42 8.57 -15.19 26.29
N HIS A 43 9.20 -16.28 26.77
CA HIS A 43 8.54 -17.58 26.97
C HIS A 43 7.32 -17.54 27.92
N GLN A 44 7.11 -16.46 28.67
CA GLN A 44 5.94 -16.26 29.52
C GLN A 44 4.81 -15.50 28.82
N GLY A 45 4.95 -15.18 27.53
CA GLY A 45 3.99 -14.41 26.75
C GLY A 45 4.02 -12.90 26.99
N ASN A 46 5.00 -12.38 27.74
CA ASN A 46 5.12 -10.94 27.98
C ASN A 46 5.92 -10.27 26.85
N PRO A 47 5.50 -9.08 26.39
CA PRO A 47 6.22 -8.34 25.36
C PRO A 47 7.62 -7.96 25.85
N ALA A 48 8.62 -8.36 25.09
CA ALA A 48 10.04 -8.15 25.36
C ALA A 48 10.70 -7.19 24.37
N GLY A 49 10.00 -6.78 23.31
CA GLY A 49 10.46 -5.78 22.34
C GLY A 49 9.98 -6.06 20.93
N THR A 50 10.59 -5.40 19.95
CA THR A 50 10.31 -5.58 18.52
C THR A 50 11.58 -6.07 17.82
N ALA A 51 11.44 -7.04 16.92
CA ALA A 51 12.54 -7.57 16.15
C ALA A 51 12.80 -6.70 14.91
N LYS A 52 14.07 -6.39 14.62
CA LYS A 52 14.46 -5.63 13.44
C LYS A 52 14.88 -6.56 12.31
N PRO A 53 14.36 -6.41 11.09
CA PRO A 53 14.80 -7.23 9.97
C PRO A 53 16.24 -6.92 9.57
N VAL A 54 17.06 -7.96 9.45
CA VAL A 54 18.46 -7.88 9.00
C VAL A 54 18.59 -8.38 7.56
N ASN A 55 17.93 -9.49 7.25
CA ASN A 55 17.86 -10.04 5.89
C ASN A 55 16.45 -10.55 5.65
N ILE A 56 15.75 -9.93 4.71
CA ILE A 56 14.44 -10.37 4.26
C ILE A 56 14.54 -10.77 2.79
N GLY A 57 14.29 -12.04 2.52
CA GLY A 57 14.13 -12.55 1.17
C GLY A 57 12.67 -12.51 0.75
N ARG A 58 12.38 -12.01 -0.45
CA ARG A 58 11.07 -12.25 -1.07
C ARG A 58 10.97 -13.72 -1.45
N HIS A 59 10.06 -14.45 -0.80
CA HIS A 59 9.80 -15.83 -1.17
C HIS A 59 8.89 -15.88 -2.40
N VAL A 60 9.47 -16.22 -3.55
CA VAL A 60 8.76 -16.50 -4.78
C VAL A 60 8.73 -18.01 -4.99
N HIS A 61 7.52 -18.58 -5.06
CA HIS A 61 7.37 -20.00 -5.32
C HIS A 61 8.04 -20.34 -6.67
N ALA A 62 8.78 -21.45 -6.75
CA ALA A 62 9.57 -21.80 -7.94
C ALA A 62 8.76 -21.86 -9.26
N LYS A 63 7.46 -22.16 -9.15
CA LYS A 63 6.51 -22.16 -10.28
C LYS A 63 6.12 -20.74 -10.77
N VAL A 64 6.48 -19.71 -10.02
CA VAL A 64 6.25 -18.29 -10.34
C VAL A 64 7.52 -17.70 -10.94
N THR A 65 7.94 -18.27 -12.08
CA THR A 65 9.17 -17.91 -12.80
C THR A 65 9.20 -16.43 -13.20
N ASN A 66 8.04 -15.80 -13.40
CA ASN A 66 7.94 -14.39 -13.78
C ASN A 66 8.25 -13.41 -12.63
N ALA A 67 8.05 -13.81 -11.37
CA ALA A 67 8.25 -12.91 -10.24
C ALA A 67 9.75 -12.65 -9.95
N VAL A 68 10.62 -13.61 -10.30
CA VAL A 68 12.09 -13.41 -10.26
C VAL A 68 12.51 -12.35 -11.30
N LYS A 69 11.84 -12.33 -12.46
CA LYS A 69 12.11 -11.41 -13.56
C LYS A 69 11.61 -9.98 -13.29
N ASP A 70 10.53 -9.85 -12.54
CA ASP A 70 9.95 -8.55 -12.13
C ASP A 70 10.83 -7.82 -11.10
N ASN A 71 11.54 -8.57 -10.25
CA ASN A 71 12.47 -8.03 -9.27
C ASN A 71 13.84 -7.64 -9.87
N ASP A 72 14.11 -8.02 -11.12
CA ASP A 72 15.30 -7.63 -11.85
C ASP A 72 15.11 -6.21 -12.42
N THR A 73 15.66 -5.22 -11.74
CA THR A 73 15.59 -3.81 -12.13
C THR A 73 16.26 -3.55 -13.49
N ALA A 74 17.16 -4.42 -13.95
CA ALA A 74 17.77 -4.32 -15.28
C ALA A 74 16.85 -4.87 -16.39
N ALA A 75 15.99 -5.84 -16.06
CA ALA A 75 14.97 -6.37 -16.96
C ALA A 75 13.70 -5.49 -17.00
N ASN A 76 13.40 -4.77 -15.91
CA ASN A 76 12.32 -3.80 -15.83
C ASN A 76 12.76 -2.44 -16.41
N ILE A 77 13.11 -2.45 -17.70
CA ILE A 77 13.36 -1.23 -18.45
C ILE A 77 12.08 -0.39 -18.46
N SER A 78 12.18 0.86 -18.00
CA SER A 78 11.10 1.83 -18.13
C SER A 78 10.73 1.93 -19.61
N THR A 79 9.54 1.46 -19.96
CA THR A 79 9.07 1.38 -21.34
C THR A 79 8.93 2.77 -21.99
N GLY A 80 9.07 3.85 -21.19
CA GLY A 80 8.84 5.22 -21.61
C GLY A 80 7.35 5.53 -21.86
N ILE A 81 6.46 4.57 -21.64
CA ILE A 81 5.03 4.73 -21.91
C ILE A 81 4.39 5.46 -20.72
N ASN A 82 4.05 6.73 -20.95
CA ASN A 82 3.26 7.51 -19.99
C ASN A 82 1.76 7.21 -20.17
N TYR A 83 1.30 6.14 -19.53
CA TYR A 83 -0.10 5.73 -19.59
C TYR A 83 -1.07 6.81 -19.08
N LEU A 84 -0.65 7.62 -18.11
CA LEU A 84 -1.51 8.66 -17.54
C LEU A 84 -1.79 9.76 -18.56
N ASP A 85 -0.77 10.17 -19.32
CA ASP A 85 -0.93 11.15 -20.39
C ASP A 85 -1.78 10.62 -21.55
N PHE A 86 -1.62 9.33 -21.89
CA PHE A 86 -2.45 8.68 -22.91
C PHE A 86 -3.93 8.64 -22.51
N VAL A 87 -4.23 8.26 -21.26
CA VAL A 87 -5.59 8.26 -20.72
C VAL A 87 -6.15 9.67 -20.65
N ALA A 88 -5.37 10.65 -20.17
CA ALA A 88 -5.79 12.06 -20.10
C ALA A 88 -6.07 12.65 -21.50
N THR A 89 -5.27 12.30 -22.50
CA THR A 89 -5.48 12.72 -23.89
C THR A 89 -6.75 12.12 -24.46
N ARG A 90 -6.98 10.81 -24.29
CA ARG A 90 -8.22 10.16 -24.71
C ARG A 90 -9.44 10.75 -24.01
N HIS A 91 -9.34 11.02 -22.72
CA HIS A 91 -10.39 11.68 -21.94
C HIS A 91 -10.73 13.05 -22.56
N ARG A 92 -9.74 13.92 -22.77
CA ARG A 92 -9.96 15.24 -23.41
C ARG A 92 -10.60 15.15 -24.78
N GLN A 93 -10.20 14.17 -25.60
CA GLN A 93 -10.80 13.95 -26.93
C GLN A 93 -12.24 13.42 -26.85
N SER A 94 -12.58 12.66 -25.81
CA SER A 94 -13.93 12.15 -25.58
C SER A 94 -14.89 13.21 -25.02
N LEU A 95 -14.37 14.27 -24.39
CA LEU A 95 -15.17 15.40 -23.93
C LEU A 95 -15.51 16.31 -25.14
N THR A 96 -16.56 15.96 -25.86
CA THR A 96 -17.14 16.78 -26.95
C THR A 96 -18.19 17.79 -26.45
N ALA A 97 -18.57 17.72 -25.17
CA ALA A 97 -19.56 18.61 -24.57
C ALA A 97 -18.88 19.75 -23.80
N ALA A 98 -19.54 20.92 -23.76
CA ALA A 98 -19.12 22.02 -22.91
C ALA A 98 -19.05 21.58 -21.44
N PRO A 99 -18.06 22.06 -20.66
CA PRO A 99 -18.00 21.76 -19.24
C PRO A 99 -19.29 22.22 -18.56
N ILE A 100 -19.82 21.39 -17.66
CA ILE A 100 -20.99 21.75 -16.86
C ILE A 100 -20.65 22.95 -15.97
N SER A 101 -21.31 24.09 -16.21
CA SER A 101 -21.26 25.24 -15.32
C SER A 101 -22.26 25.04 -14.19
N PHE A 102 -21.77 24.92 -12.96
CA PHE A 102 -22.64 24.76 -11.79
C PHE A 102 -23.45 26.03 -11.47
N ALA A 103 -22.98 27.20 -11.88
CA ALA A 103 -23.74 28.45 -11.79
C ALA A 103 -24.99 28.39 -12.69
N ASP A 104 -24.81 27.94 -13.94
CA ASP A 104 -25.89 27.83 -14.92
C ASP A 104 -26.92 26.78 -14.47
N ILE A 105 -26.48 25.67 -13.85
CA ILE A 105 -27.39 24.65 -13.28
C ILE A 105 -28.23 25.22 -12.12
N HIS A 106 -27.65 26.11 -11.30
CA HIS A 106 -28.36 26.76 -10.19
C HIS A 106 -29.43 27.75 -10.67
N GLU A 107 -29.11 28.54 -11.71
CA GLU A 107 -30.04 29.49 -12.33
C GLU A 107 -31.20 28.75 -13.04
N GLN A 108 -30.91 27.67 -13.76
CA GLN A 108 -31.93 26.82 -14.38
C GLN A 108 -32.89 26.26 -13.34
N ASN A 109 -32.38 25.72 -12.22
CA ASN A 109 -33.22 25.14 -11.16
C ASN A 109 -34.09 26.19 -10.44
N THR A 110 -33.62 27.43 -10.32
CA THR A 110 -34.39 28.54 -9.73
C THR A 110 -35.53 29.00 -10.65
N SER A 111 -35.32 28.92 -11.97
CA SER A 111 -36.29 29.35 -12.99
C SER A 111 -37.50 28.41 -13.12
N ILE A 112 -37.35 27.14 -12.75
CA ILE A 112 -38.43 26.12 -12.76
C ILE A 112 -39.32 26.19 -11.51
N GLY A 113 -38.90 26.92 -10.47
CA GLY A 113 -39.59 27.01 -9.18
C GLY A 113 -40.51 28.22 -8.99
N THR A 114 -40.68 29.09 -10.00
CA THR A 114 -41.54 30.28 -9.88
C THR A 114 -42.94 29.98 -10.44
N GLU A 115 -43.79 29.42 -9.59
CA GLU A 115 -45.23 29.24 -9.83
C GLU A 115 -45.90 30.63 -9.94
N PRO A 116 -46.66 30.96 -11.01
CA PRO A 116 -47.38 32.22 -11.07
C PRO A 116 -48.52 32.19 -10.05
N LYS A 117 -48.44 33.07 -9.04
CA LYS A 117 -49.60 33.34 -8.18
C LYS A 117 -50.60 34.14 -9.00
N ASP A 118 -51.61 33.45 -9.51
CA ASP A 118 -52.80 34.08 -10.07
C ASP A 118 -53.48 34.91 -8.96
N ASP A 119 -53.43 36.23 -9.11
CA ASP A 119 -54.19 37.19 -8.31
C ASP A 119 -55.69 36.98 -8.59
N PHE A 120 -56.40 36.33 -7.67
CA PHE A 120 -57.85 36.35 -7.62
C PHE A 120 -58.31 37.67 -6.98
N GLN A 121 -58.92 38.54 -7.80
CA GLN A 121 -59.84 39.59 -7.34
C GLN A 121 -61.21 39.00 -7.00
#